data_AF-A0A2V2L7R0-F1
#
_entry.id   AF-A0A2V2L7R0-F1
#
_cell.length_a   1.000
_cell.length_b   1.000
_cell.length_c   1.000
_cell.angle_alpha   90.00
_cell.angle_beta   90.00
_cell.angle_gamma   90.00
#
_symmetry.space_group_name_H-M   'P 1'
#
loop_
_entity.id
_entity.type
_entity.pdbx_description
1 polymer ?
#
loop_
_entity_poly.entity_id
_entity_poly.type
_entity_poly.pdbx_seq_one_letter_code
_entity_poly.pdbx_strand_id
1 'polypeptide(L)'
;MWLCMNPSSATDELDDATSRKLTRHSRRLNFGRLFLLNVMDYRATDPVQLPEGEERSVENLEHIRRCARRSDCVALAYGGLRQNPRWIEYANDALEICRRAPICRVATNRDGSPRHPRRFPAIFELQAQ
;
A
#
# COMPACT_ATOMS: atom_id res chain seq x y z
N MET A 1 4.80 -7.66 1.32
CA MET A 1 4.54 -6.43 0.56
C MET A 1 3.60 -5.53 1.34
N TRP A 2 3.80 -4.21 1.31
CA TRP A 2 2.78 -3.24 1.70
C TRP A 2 2.10 -2.68 0.47
N LEU A 3 0.76 -2.59 0.50
CA LEU A 3 -0.04 -1.95 -0.54
C LEU A 3 -0.62 -0.65 0.01
N CYS A 4 -0.03 0.47 -0.39
CA CYS A 4 -0.38 1.82 0.04
C CYS A 4 -1.20 2.57 -1.03
N MET A 5 -1.50 3.84 -0.82
CA MET A 5 -2.40 4.60 -1.69
C MET A 5 -1.74 5.01 -3.00
N ASN A 6 -0.76 5.91 -2.92
CA ASN A 6 0.03 6.43 -4.03
C ASN A 6 1.43 6.83 -3.52
N PRO A 7 2.46 6.86 -4.37
CA PRO A 7 3.77 7.38 -4.00
C PRO A 7 3.65 8.84 -3.54
N SER A 8 4.26 9.17 -2.41
CA SER A 8 4.24 10.54 -1.88
C SER A 8 5.46 11.32 -2.36
N SER A 9 6.56 11.33 -1.61
CA SER A 9 7.79 12.04 -1.97
C SER A 9 8.99 11.13 -2.19
N ALA A 10 8.84 9.82 -1.98
CA ALA A 10 9.91 8.87 -2.21
C ALA A 10 10.34 8.84 -3.69
N THR A 11 11.64 8.70 -3.92
CA THR A 11 12.26 8.42 -5.21
C THR A 11 13.08 7.13 -5.12
N ASP A 12 13.79 6.78 -6.18
CA ASP A 12 14.80 5.72 -6.21
C ASP A 12 16.02 6.02 -5.34
N GLU A 13 16.30 7.30 -5.06
CA GLU A 13 17.42 7.75 -4.23
C GLU A 13 17.01 8.18 -2.81
N LEU A 14 15.77 8.64 -2.63
CA LEU A 14 15.32 9.28 -1.41
C LEU A 14 14.09 8.59 -0.82
N ASP A 15 14.23 8.16 0.42
CA ASP A 15 13.15 7.63 1.23
C ASP A 15 12.27 8.76 1.83
N ASP A 16 10.94 8.59 1.80
CA ASP A 16 10.01 9.48 2.48
C ASP A 16 9.68 9.02 3.91
N ALA A 17 8.81 9.76 4.61
CA ALA A 17 8.40 9.41 5.97
C ALA A 17 7.62 8.07 6.03
N THR A 18 6.91 7.71 4.96
CA THR A 18 6.13 6.48 4.84
C THR A 18 7.06 5.29 4.60
N SER A 19 7.97 5.36 3.62
CA SER A 19 8.90 4.27 3.31
C SER A 19 9.83 3.95 4.49
N ARG A 20 10.37 4.97 5.18
CA ARG A 20 11.17 4.77 6.41
C ARG A 20 10.36 4.12 7.52
N LYS A 21 9.12 4.58 7.71
CA LYS A 21 8.23 4.02 8.74
C LYS A 21 7.93 2.55 8.44
N LEU A 22 7.56 2.21 7.21
CA LEU A 22 7.27 0.84 6.81
C LEU A 22 8.50 -0.06 6.87
N THR A 23 9.68 0.43 6.48
CA THR A 23 10.95 -0.29 6.66
C THR A 23 11.20 -0.67 8.11
N ARG A 24 11.01 0.28 9.04
CA ARG A 24 11.17 0.02 10.47
C ARG A 24 10.14 -0.97 10.99
N HIS A 25 8.88 -0.88 10.56
CA HIS A 25 7.85 -1.85 10.96
C HIS A 25 8.12 -3.24 10.40
N SER A 26 8.49 -3.37 9.13
CA SER A 26 8.86 -4.64 8.53
C SER A 26 9.99 -5.32 9.30
N ARG A 27 11.04 -4.59 9.70
CA ARG A 27 12.11 -5.12 10.54
C ARG A 27 11.63 -5.60 11.91
N ARG A 28 10.75 -4.83 12.57
CA ARG A 28 10.16 -5.21 13.88
C ARG A 28 9.25 -6.44 13.79
N LEU A 29 8.61 -6.64 12.64
CA LEU A 29 7.82 -7.82 12.33
C LEU A 29 8.68 -8.99 11.81
N ASN A 30 10.02 -8.91 11.96
CA ASN A 30 11.01 -9.92 11.56
C ASN A 30 11.05 -10.23 10.04
N PHE A 31 10.62 -9.31 9.18
CA PHE A 31 10.82 -9.44 7.73
C PHE A 31 12.21 -8.96 7.30
N GLY A 32 12.88 -9.76 6.46
CA GLY A 32 14.20 -9.44 5.89
C GLY A 32 14.16 -8.64 4.58
N ARG A 33 12.99 -8.49 3.95
CA ARG A 33 12.81 -7.76 2.68
C ARG A 33 11.51 -6.97 2.68
N LEU A 34 11.48 -5.91 1.88
CA LEU A 34 10.35 -5.01 1.74
C LEU A 34 10.02 -4.79 0.25
N PHE A 35 8.77 -5.06 -0.12
CA PHE A 35 8.15 -4.49 -1.31
C PHE A 35 7.13 -3.44 -0.85
N LEU A 36 7.25 -2.22 -1.37
CA LEU A 36 6.30 -1.12 -1.14
C LEU A 36 5.69 -0.73 -2.48
N LEU A 37 4.42 -1.08 -2.66
CA LEU A 37 3.64 -0.78 -3.86
C LEU A 37 2.42 0.03 -3.45
N ASN A 38 1.74 0.59 -4.44
CA ASN A 38 0.60 1.46 -4.25
C ASN A 38 -0.54 1.09 -5.21
N VAL A 39 -1.78 1.34 -4.79
CA VAL A 39 -2.99 1.16 -5.59
C VAL A 39 -2.96 2.05 -6.85
N MET A 40 -2.37 3.23 -6.73
CA MET A 40 -2.09 4.21 -7.77
C MET A 40 -0.59 4.46 -7.80
N ASP A 41 0.01 4.72 -8.95
CA ASP A 41 1.47 4.94 -9.09
C ASP A 41 1.84 6.33 -9.61
N TYR A 42 0.87 7.23 -9.77
CA TYR A 42 1.16 8.64 -9.90
C TYR A 42 1.69 9.21 -8.59
N ARG A 43 2.87 9.82 -8.64
CA ARG A 43 3.53 10.41 -7.47
C ARG A 43 2.92 11.77 -7.14
N ALA A 44 2.31 11.88 -5.96
CA ALA A 44 1.71 13.11 -5.47
C ALA A 44 1.71 13.12 -3.93
N THR A 45 2.11 14.24 -3.33
CA THR A 45 2.09 14.39 -1.87
C THR A 45 0.68 14.64 -1.34
N ASP A 46 -0.11 15.44 -2.07
CA ASP A 46 -1.54 15.63 -1.80
C ASP A 46 -2.36 14.84 -2.84
N PRO A 47 -3.20 13.89 -2.42
CA PRO A 47 -4.10 13.17 -3.33
C PRO A 47 -5.01 14.05 -4.19
N VAL A 48 -5.25 15.31 -3.82
CA VAL A 48 -6.00 16.27 -4.65
C VAL A 48 -5.25 16.59 -5.95
N GLN A 49 -3.93 16.39 -5.98
CA GLN A 49 -3.08 16.61 -7.16
C GLN A 49 -3.05 15.42 -8.12
N LEU A 50 -3.73 14.31 -7.80
CA LEU A 50 -3.78 13.15 -8.67
C LEU A 50 -4.58 13.49 -9.95
N PRO A 51 -3.99 13.37 -11.14
CA PRO A 51 -4.68 13.63 -12.39
C PRO A 51 -5.71 12.53 -12.68
N GLU A 52 -6.98 12.91 -12.83
CA GLU A 52 -8.02 11.98 -13.23
C GLU A 52 -7.69 11.38 -14.60
N GLY A 53 -7.61 10.05 -14.68
CA GLY A 53 -7.20 9.38 -15.93
C GLY A 53 -5.84 8.72 -15.81
N GLU A 54 -4.96 9.31 -15.02
CA GLU A 54 -3.52 9.02 -15.00
C GLU A 54 -3.02 8.60 -13.62
N GLU A 55 -3.91 8.40 -12.64
CA GLU A 55 -3.52 8.02 -11.28
C GLU A 55 -2.80 6.66 -11.23
N ARG A 56 -3.13 5.77 -12.17
CA ARG A 56 -2.63 4.40 -12.27
C ARG A 56 -2.19 4.07 -13.70
N SER A 57 -0.92 3.72 -13.86
CA SER A 57 -0.33 3.23 -15.10
C SER A 57 -0.90 1.88 -15.53
N VAL A 58 -0.67 1.49 -16.79
CA VAL A 58 -1.10 0.19 -17.32
C VAL A 58 -0.25 -0.97 -16.77
N GLU A 59 0.99 -0.69 -16.36
CA GLU A 59 1.93 -1.66 -15.79
C GLU A 59 1.71 -1.92 -14.30
N ASN A 60 0.95 -1.07 -13.62
CA ASN A 60 0.76 -1.08 -12.16
C ASN A 60 0.40 -2.48 -11.62
N LEU A 61 -0.62 -3.11 -12.21
CA LEU A 61 -1.10 -4.42 -11.75
C LEU A 61 -0.08 -5.53 -11.97
N GLU A 62 0.75 -5.46 -13.00
CA GLU A 62 1.82 -6.45 -13.23
C GLU A 62 2.93 -6.31 -12.18
N HIS A 63 3.30 -5.08 -11.81
CA HIS A 63 4.25 -4.85 -10.73
C HIS A 63 3.72 -5.34 -9.38
N ILE A 64 2.45 -5.09 -9.07
CA ILE A 64 1.77 -5.62 -7.88
C ILE A 64 1.81 -7.15 -7.89
N ARG A 65 1.41 -7.79 -9.00
CA ARG A 65 1.41 -9.25 -9.16
C ARG A 65 2.78 -9.85 -8.88
N ARG A 66 3.82 -9.30 -9.50
CA ARG A 66 5.20 -9.79 -9.38
C ARG A 66 5.71 -9.72 -7.94
N CYS A 67 5.39 -8.63 -7.24
CA CYS A 67 5.84 -8.42 -5.86
C CYS A 67 5.02 -9.22 -4.85
N ALA A 68 3.70 -9.36 -5.06
CA ALA A 68 2.83 -10.20 -4.24
C ALA A 68 3.28 -11.67 -4.27
N ARG A 69 3.58 -12.23 -5.45
CA ARG A 69 4.06 -13.62 -5.60
C ARG A 69 5.38 -13.93 -4.89
N ARG A 70 6.17 -12.89 -4.58
CA ARG A 70 7.47 -13.00 -3.90
C ARG A 70 7.40 -12.60 -2.43
N SER A 71 6.20 -12.32 -1.92
CA SER A 71 5.99 -11.87 -0.55
C SER A 71 5.34 -12.97 0.29
N ASP A 72 5.78 -13.10 1.53
CA ASP A 72 5.14 -13.99 2.51
C ASP A 72 3.71 -13.54 2.87
N CYS A 73 3.44 -12.23 2.77
CA CYS A 73 2.11 -11.65 2.90
C CYS A 73 1.97 -10.30 2.19
N VAL A 74 0.74 -9.86 1.97
CA VAL A 74 0.37 -8.54 1.48
C VAL A 74 -0.41 -7.79 2.56
N ALA A 75 0.20 -6.75 3.14
CA ALA A 75 -0.42 -5.92 4.15
C ALA A 75 -1.09 -4.69 3.51
N LEU A 76 -2.40 -4.54 3.73
CA LEU A 76 -3.19 -3.43 3.18
C LEU A 76 -3.00 -2.18 4.03
N ALA A 77 -2.63 -1.06 3.42
CA ALA A 77 -2.35 0.19 4.13
C ALA A 77 -2.73 1.44 3.31
N TYR A 78 -3.62 1.30 2.32
CA TYR A 78 -3.97 2.36 1.37
C TYR A 78 -4.98 3.40 1.90
N GLY A 79 -5.39 3.34 3.17
CA GLY A 79 -6.37 4.31 3.69
C GLY A 79 -7.78 4.09 3.15
N GLY A 80 -8.63 5.09 3.32
CA GLY A 80 -10.01 5.10 2.79
C GLY A 80 -10.13 5.59 1.34
N LEU A 81 -9.02 5.81 0.64
CA LEU A 81 -9.01 6.22 -0.78
C LEU A 81 -9.94 7.41 -1.09
N ARG A 82 -10.11 8.32 -0.10
CA ARG A 82 -11.05 9.45 -0.13
C ARG A 82 -12.49 9.09 -0.53
N GLN A 83 -12.89 7.83 -0.38
CA GLN A 83 -14.16 7.29 -0.86
C GLN A 83 -14.40 7.51 -2.37
N ASN A 84 -13.32 7.66 -3.15
CA ASN A 84 -13.41 7.78 -4.60
C ASN A 84 -13.72 6.39 -5.21
N PRO A 85 -14.85 6.21 -5.94
CA PRO A 85 -15.23 4.92 -6.49
C PRO A 85 -14.17 4.30 -7.40
N ARG A 86 -13.54 5.10 -8.27
CA ARG A 86 -12.48 4.64 -9.19
C ARG A 86 -11.26 4.12 -8.44
N TRP A 87 -10.87 4.81 -7.37
CA TRP A 87 -9.72 4.38 -6.56
C TRP A 87 -10.05 3.11 -5.76
N ILE A 88 -11.29 2.96 -5.31
CA ILE A 88 -11.78 1.73 -4.66
C ILE A 88 -11.74 0.56 -5.67
N GLU A 89 -12.16 0.77 -6.91
CA GLU A 89 -12.03 -0.22 -7.98
C GLU A 89 -10.57 -0.61 -8.21
N TYR A 90 -9.64 0.36 -8.19
CA TYR A 90 -8.21 0.07 -8.32
C TYR A 90 -7.68 -0.80 -7.17
N ALA A 91 -8.16 -0.58 -5.96
CA ALA A 91 -7.81 -1.41 -4.81
C ALA A 91 -8.41 -2.82 -4.94
N ASN A 92 -9.64 -2.94 -5.45
CA ASN A 92 -10.27 -4.24 -5.71
C ASN A 92 -9.50 -5.04 -6.78
N ASP A 93 -9.09 -4.40 -7.87
CA ASP A 93 -8.22 -5.02 -8.89
C ASP A 93 -6.93 -5.53 -8.25
N ALA A 94 -6.25 -4.68 -7.47
CA ALA A 94 -5.00 -5.04 -6.80
C ALA A 94 -5.19 -6.21 -5.83
N LEU A 95 -6.30 -6.25 -5.08
CA LEU A 95 -6.65 -7.35 -4.17
C LEU A 95 -6.87 -8.66 -4.94
N GLU A 96 -7.62 -8.63 -6.04
CA GLU A 96 -7.85 -9.81 -6.89
C GLU A 96 -6.53 -10.34 -7.45
N ILE A 97 -5.62 -9.45 -7.87
CA ILE A 97 -4.28 -9.84 -8.31
C ILE A 97 -3.45 -10.45 -7.16
N CYS A 98 -3.64 -9.98 -5.94
CA CYS A 98 -2.94 -10.46 -4.76
C CYS A 98 -3.52 -11.74 -4.14
N ARG A 99 -4.67 -12.26 -4.61
CA ARG A 99 -5.41 -13.38 -3.99
C ARG A 99 -4.61 -14.67 -3.72
N ARG A 100 -3.47 -14.85 -4.38
CA ARG A 100 -2.58 -16.01 -4.20
C ARG A 100 -1.58 -15.85 -3.06
N ALA A 101 -1.43 -14.65 -2.52
CA ALA A 101 -0.60 -14.37 -1.36
C ALA A 101 -1.50 -14.18 -0.12
N PRO A 102 -1.04 -14.57 1.08
CA PRO A 102 -1.76 -14.28 2.31
C PRO A 102 -2.00 -12.78 2.46
N ILE A 103 -3.25 -12.38 2.67
CA ILE A 103 -3.60 -10.98 2.93
C ILE A 103 -3.52 -10.75 4.43
N CYS A 104 -2.83 -9.69 4.82
CA CYS A 104 -2.74 -9.25 6.20
C CYS A 104 -3.43 -7.90 6.39
N ARG A 105 -4.07 -7.76 7.55
CA ARG A 105 -4.71 -6.53 7.98
C ARG A 105 -3.82 -5.78 8.95
N VAL A 106 -3.80 -4.47 8.76
CA VAL A 106 -3.48 -3.52 9.82
C VAL A 106 -4.77 -3.07 10.50
N ALA A 107 -4.66 -2.29 11.57
CA ALA A 107 -5.81 -1.65 12.17
C ALA A 107 -6.64 -0.86 11.12
N THR A 108 -7.95 -0.81 11.29
CA THR A 108 -8.86 -0.13 10.35
C THR A 108 -9.23 1.27 10.86
N ASN A 109 -9.77 2.09 9.95
CA ASN A 109 -10.47 3.32 10.29
C ASN A 109 -11.95 3.01 10.61
N ARG A 110 -12.72 4.02 11.06
CA ARG A 110 -14.15 3.85 11.43
C ARG A 110 -15.03 3.39 10.27
N ASP A 111 -14.65 3.74 9.05
CA ASP A 111 -15.30 3.32 7.79
C ASP A 111 -14.88 1.92 7.32
N GLY A 112 -14.07 1.19 8.11
CA GLY A 112 -13.58 -0.15 7.76
C GLY A 112 -12.37 -0.17 6.84
N SER A 113 -11.94 0.96 6.29
CA SER A 113 -10.77 1.03 5.42
C SER A 113 -9.46 0.75 6.18
N PRO A 114 -8.43 0.17 5.54
CA PRO A 114 -7.14 -0.05 6.20
C PRO A 114 -6.52 1.28 6.63
N ARG A 115 -5.85 1.31 7.78
CA ARG A 115 -5.21 2.52 8.26
C ARG A 115 -3.98 2.87 7.40
N HIS A 116 -3.80 4.16 7.12
CA HIS A 116 -2.61 4.64 6.42
C HIS A 116 -1.36 4.57 7.34
N PRO A 117 -0.15 4.27 6.83
CA PRO A 117 1.05 4.09 7.65
C PRO A 117 1.38 5.26 8.55
N ARG A 118 1.07 6.50 8.12
CA ARG A 118 1.26 7.71 8.93
C ARG A 118 0.62 7.58 10.32
N ARG A 119 -0.49 6.84 10.46
CA ARG A 119 -1.23 6.60 11.71
C ARG A 119 -0.92 5.26 12.40
N PHE A 120 0.12 4.54 11.99
CA PHE A 120 0.52 3.31 12.70
C PHE A 120 1.12 3.63 14.08
N PRO A 121 0.74 2.87 15.13
CA PRO A 121 1.40 2.93 16.42
C PRO A 121 2.83 2.38 16.31
N ALA A 122 3.69 2.67 17.29
CA ALA A 122 5.09 2.23 17.26
C ALA A 122 5.25 0.71 17.22
N ILE A 123 4.32 0.00 17.87
CA ILE A 123 4.27 -1.46 17.97
C ILE A 123 2.88 -1.90 17.54
N PHE A 124 2.82 -2.86 16.62
CA PHE A 124 1.61 -3.57 16.23
C PHE A 124 1.99 -4.91 15.60
N GLU A 125 1.01 -5.78 15.47
CA GLU A 125 1.12 -7.04 14.75
C GLU A 125 0.23 -7.02 13.50
N LEU A 126 0.65 -7.77 12.49
CA LEU A 126 -0.19 -8.05 11.33
C LEU A 126 -1.16 -9.17 11.66
N GLN A 127 -2.43 -8.97 11.35
CA GLN A 127 -3.46 -10.00 11.52
C GLN A 127 -3.71 -10.68 10.18
N ALA A 128 -3.78 -12.01 10.16
CA ALA A 128 -4.23 -12.72 8.97
C ALA A 128 -5.68 -12.35 8.65
N GLN A 129 -5.99 -12.18 7.36
CA GLN A 129 -7.36 -11.97 6.87
C GLN A 129 -8.11 -13.28 6.69
#